data_AF-A0A7D4B4U9-F1
#
_entry.id   AF-A0A7D4B4U9-F1
#
_cell.length_a   1.000
_cell.length_b   1.000
_cell.length_c   1.000
_cell.angle_alpha   90.00
_cell.angle_beta   90.00
_cell.angle_gamma   90.00
#
_symmetry.space_group_name_H-M   'P 1'
#
loop_
_entity.id
_entity.type
_entity.pdbx_description
1 polymer ?
#
loop_
_entity_poly.entity_id
_entity_poly.type
_entity_poly.pdbx_seq_one_letter_code
_entity_poly.pdbx_strand_id
1 'polypeptide(L)'
;MVEIDESHTSLPVLAFFRSPQAGRSWVTAAGLVLDTANLLFSALDVPRSRQVELTFTAGCLAVNRVQRFFDKKAETQPTELRTPEEVAAANPGREAFAKVWQELRDGGLPVRPDEEAAWQHYQALRMRYAPSIEFLSQLLLAPAMGSLH
;
A
#
# COMPACT_ATOMS: atom_id res chain seq x y z
N MET A 1 -5.52 11.59 3.71
CA MET A 1 -5.16 10.50 4.65
C MET A 1 -5.30 10.90 6.11
N VAL A 2 -5.00 12.15 6.49
CA VAL A 2 -5.27 12.65 7.86
C VAL A 2 -6.75 12.49 8.25
N GLU A 3 -7.69 12.83 7.37
CA GLU A 3 -9.13 12.61 7.65
C GLU A 3 -9.52 11.14 7.80
N ILE A 4 -8.81 10.21 7.16
CA ILE A 4 -9.05 8.76 7.32
C ILE A 4 -8.62 8.36 8.73
N ASP A 5 -7.44 8.78 9.16
CA ASP A 5 -6.93 8.50 10.51
C ASP A 5 -7.90 9.01 11.58
N GLU A 6 -8.28 10.29 11.50
CA GLU A 6 -9.16 10.91 12.49
C GLU A 6 -10.57 10.28 12.47
N SER A 7 -11.18 10.12 11.30
CA SER A 7 -12.56 9.63 11.19
C SER A 7 -12.67 8.14 11.54
N HIS A 8 -11.75 7.30 11.07
CA HIS A 8 -11.87 5.85 11.20
C HIS A 8 -11.38 5.32 12.55
N THR A 9 -10.59 6.11 13.30
CA THR A 9 -10.24 5.79 14.69
C THR A 9 -11.25 6.37 15.69
N SER A 10 -11.89 7.51 15.36
CA SER A 10 -12.89 8.16 16.21
C SER A 10 -14.31 7.59 16.02
N LEU A 11 -14.66 7.17 14.80
CA LEU A 11 -15.91 6.50 14.43
C LEU A 11 -15.61 5.20 13.66
N PRO A 12 -15.22 4.12 14.36
CA PRO A 12 -14.73 2.88 13.74
C PRO A 12 -15.72 2.22 12.77
N VAL A 13 -17.02 2.45 12.95
CA VAL A 13 -18.06 1.99 12.04
C VAL A 13 -17.86 2.49 10.61
N LEU A 14 -17.25 3.68 10.43
CA LEU A 14 -16.98 4.24 9.11
C LEU A 14 -15.98 3.41 8.30
N ALA A 15 -15.10 2.65 8.95
CA ALA A 15 -14.19 1.74 8.24
C ALA A 15 -14.92 0.67 7.44
N PHE A 16 -16.14 0.29 7.86
CA PHE A 16 -17.00 -0.68 7.20
C PHE A 16 -17.94 -0.06 6.15
N PHE A 17 -18.04 1.27 6.09
CA PHE A 17 -18.85 1.93 5.06
C PHE A 17 -18.18 1.78 3.70
N ARG A 18 -18.77 0.95 2.85
CA ARG A 18 -18.31 0.73 1.48
C ARG A 18 -18.81 1.82 0.56
N SER A 19 -18.05 2.08 -0.49
CA SER A 19 -18.57 2.90 -1.59
C SER A 19 -19.83 2.23 -2.16
N PRO A 20 -20.88 3.01 -2.50
CA PRO A 20 -22.06 2.46 -3.16
C PRO A 20 -21.76 1.95 -4.58
N GLN A 21 -20.60 2.30 -5.15
CA GLN A 21 -20.13 1.72 -6.40
C GLN A 21 -19.35 0.44 -6.12
N ALA A 22 -19.83 -0.68 -6.69
CA ALA A 22 -19.18 -1.98 -6.56
C ALA A 22 -17.69 -1.92 -6.98
N GLY A 23 -16.85 -2.68 -6.26
CA GLY A 23 -15.41 -2.76 -6.53
C GLY A 23 -14.57 -1.61 -5.99
N ARG A 24 -15.15 -0.58 -5.36
CA ARG A 24 -14.38 0.51 -4.73
C ARG A 24 -14.19 0.28 -3.24
N SER A 25 -12.93 0.19 -2.82
CA SER A 25 -12.51 0.12 -1.42
C SER A 25 -11.51 1.23 -1.11
N TRP A 26 -11.73 1.92 0.01
CA TRP A 26 -10.79 2.96 0.48
C TRP A 26 -9.43 2.35 0.86
N VAL A 27 -9.42 1.09 1.35
CA VAL A 27 -8.18 0.35 1.67
C VAL A 27 -7.41 0.06 0.39
N THR A 28 -8.10 -0.41 -0.65
CA THR A 28 -7.50 -0.67 -1.96
C THR A 28 -6.95 0.62 -2.58
N ALA A 29 -7.71 1.72 -2.52
CA ALA A 29 -7.25 3.01 -3.02
C ALA A 29 -6.03 3.54 -2.24
N ALA A 30 -6.04 3.43 -0.90
CA ALA A 30 -4.92 3.81 -0.05
C ALA A 30 -3.66 2.98 -0.36
N GLY A 31 -3.83 1.66 -0.50
CA GLY A 31 -2.76 0.74 -0.86
C GLY A 31 -2.16 1.08 -2.23
N LEU A 32 -2.99 1.29 -3.25
CA LEU A 32 -2.54 1.66 -4.59
C LEU A 32 -1.74 2.97 -4.60
N VAL A 33 -2.23 4.01 -3.93
CA VAL A 33 -1.52 5.30 -3.84
C VAL A 33 -0.16 5.15 -3.15
N LEU A 34 -0.09 4.34 -2.07
CA LEU A 34 1.15 4.08 -1.35
C LEU A 34 2.13 3.24 -2.18
N ASP A 35 1.66 2.20 -2.86
CA ASP A 35 2.47 1.37 -3.76
C ASP A 35 3.02 2.18 -4.93
N THR A 36 2.20 3.02 -5.58
CA THR A 36 2.67 3.90 -6.66
C THR A 36 3.71 4.91 -6.16
N ALA A 37 3.47 5.56 -5.02
CA ALA A 37 4.45 6.49 -4.45
C ALA A 37 5.77 5.78 -4.08
N ASN A 38 5.67 4.59 -3.47
CA ASN A 38 6.83 3.78 -3.12
C ASN A 38 7.63 3.35 -4.37
N LEU A 39 6.96 2.88 -5.41
CA LEU A 39 7.57 2.54 -6.69
C LEU A 39 8.36 3.74 -7.26
N LEU A 40 7.73 4.92 -7.32
CA LEU A 40 8.39 6.13 -7.83
C LEU A 40 9.61 6.51 -6.99
N PHE A 41 9.51 6.44 -5.67
CA PHE A 41 10.60 6.77 -4.75
C PHE A 41 11.81 5.85 -4.88
N SER A 42 11.52 4.59 -5.20
CA SER A 42 12.50 3.52 -5.25
C SER A 42 13.14 3.39 -6.62
N ALA A 43 12.34 3.47 -7.69
CA ALA A 43 12.81 3.26 -9.05
C ALA A 43 13.41 4.53 -9.69
N LEU A 44 12.88 5.73 -9.39
CA LEU A 44 13.30 6.96 -10.07
C LEU A 44 14.37 7.73 -9.28
N ASP A 45 15.33 8.29 -10.01
CA ASP A 45 16.35 9.22 -9.52
C ASP A 45 15.94 10.66 -9.81
N VAL A 46 14.86 11.10 -9.15
CA VAL A 46 14.33 12.46 -9.27
C VAL A 46 14.35 13.16 -7.92
N PRO A 47 14.65 14.47 -7.86
CA PRO A 47 14.50 15.24 -6.64
C PRO A 47 13.06 15.19 -6.13
N ARG A 48 12.88 14.96 -4.83
CA ARG A 48 11.58 14.94 -4.17
C ARG A 48 11.47 16.13 -3.24
N SER A 49 10.29 16.75 -3.21
CA SER A 49 10.02 17.77 -2.21
C SER A 49 9.79 17.13 -0.85
N ARG A 50 10.16 17.85 0.22
CA ARG A 50 9.88 17.42 1.60
C ARG A 50 8.39 17.15 1.82
N GLN A 51 7.51 17.88 1.13
CA GLN A 51 6.07 17.70 1.22
C GLN A 51 5.62 16.32 0.73
N VAL A 52 6.21 15.81 -0.36
CA VAL A 52 5.89 14.49 -0.90
C VAL A 52 6.29 13.38 0.09
N GLU A 53 7.48 13.49 0.69
CA GLU A 53 7.96 12.53 1.69
C GLU A 53 7.12 12.53 2.97
N LEU A 54 6.73 13.73 3.45
CA LEU A 54 5.84 13.88 4.59
C LEU A 54 4.45 13.31 4.30
N THR A 55 3.92 13.52 3.10
CA THR A 55 2.61 13.01 2.69
C THR A 55 2.58 11.49 2.67
N PHE A 56 3.61 10.86 2.09
CA PHE A 56 3.76 9.40 2.11
C PHE A 56 3.87 8.86 3.54
N THR A 57 4.67 9.52 4.39
CA THR A 57 4.84 9.13 5.79
C THR A 57 3.53 9.25 6.57
N ALA A 58 2.77 10.34 6.38
CA ALA A 58 1.46 10.51 6.98
C ALA A 58 0.47 9.44 6.49
N GLY A 59 0.54 9.05 5.22
CA GLY A 59 -0.27 7.97 4.67
C GLY A 59 0.02 6.61 5.32
N CYS A 60 1.31 6.27 5.47
CA CYS A 60 1.72 5.07 6.21
C CYS A 60 1.18 5.11 7.64
N LEU A 61 1.39 6.23 8.36
CA LEU A 61 0.93 6.37 9.74
C LEU A 61 -0.59 6.20 9.88
N ALA A 62 -1.37 6.76 8.97
CA ALA A 62 -2.82 6.65 8.99
C ALA A 62 -3.29 5.19 8.90
N VAL A 63 -2.80 4.42 7.93
CA VAL A 63 -3.22 3.00 7.78
C VAL A 63 -2.75 2.14 8.95
N ASN A 64 -1.56 2.42 9.50
CA ASN A 64 -1.06 1.74 10.69
C ASN A 64 -1.92 2.03 11.93
N ARG A 65 -2.37 3.28 12.11
CA ARG A 65 -3.23 3.66 13.24
C ARG A 65 -4.60 3.00 13.17
N VAL A 66 -5.21 2.95 11.98
CA VAL A 66 -6.49 2.26 11.78
C VAL A 66 -6.32 0.76 12.02
N GLN A 67 -5.27 0.12 11.48
CA GLN A 67 -4.96 -1.29 11.76
C GLN A 67 -4.79 -1.53 13.27
N ARG A 68 -3.95 -0.73 13.94
CA ARG A 68 -3.66 -0.88 15.37
C ARG A 68 -4.90 -0.69 16.24
N PHE A 69 -5.82 0.18 15.84
CA PHE A 69 -7.11 0.31 16.51
C PHE A 69 -7.86 -1.03 16.51
N PHE A 70 -8.03 -1.65 15.33
CA PHE A 70 -8.77 -2.91 15.23
C PHE A 70 -8.05 -4.09 15.89
N ASP A 71 -6.73 -4.20 15.70
CA ASP A 71 -5.91 -5.28 16.26
C ASP A 71 -5.80 -5.18 17.80
N LYS A 72 -5.50 -3.99 18.35
CA LYS A 72 -5.18 -3.85 19.78
C LYS A 72 -6.31 -3.35 20.65
N LYS A 73 -7.25 -2.57 20.11
CA LYS A 73 -8.33 -1.96 20.90
C LYS A 73 -9.67 -2.66 20.70
N ALA A 74 -9.98 -3.08 19.47
CA ALA A 74 -11.17 -3.88 19.19
C ALA A 74 -10.88 -5.40 19.24
N GLU A 75 -9.61 -5.79 19.44
CA GLU A 75 -9.14 -7.18 19.53
C GLU A 75 -9.68 -8.07 18.39
N THR A 76 -9.82 -7.47 17.20
CA THR A 76 -10.41 -8.13 16.04
C THR A 76 -9.31 -8.80 15.23
N GLN A 77 -9.48 -10.10 14.96
CA GLN A 77 -8.61 -10.86 14.08
C GLN A 77 -9.31 -11.06 12.74
N PRO A 78 -8.70 -10.61 11.62
CA PRO A 78 -9.21 -10.94 10.30
C PRO A 78 -9.17 -12.45 10.09
N THR A 79 -10.14 -12.97 9.35
CA THR A 79 -10.06 -14.33 8.81
C THR A 79 -9.55 -14.24 7.39
N GLU A 80 -8.49 -14.97 7.07
CA GLU A 80 -8.02 -15.07 5.68
C GLU A 80 -9.06 -15.88 4.88
N LEU A 81 -9.69 -15.22 3.92
CA LEU A 81 -10.68 -15.83 3.02
C LEU A 81 -10.15 -16.00 1.60
N ARG A 82 -8.96 -15.45 1.31
CA ARG A 82 -8.32 -15.57 0.01
C ARG A 82 -7.70 -16.95 -0.17
N THR A 83 -7.63 -17.43 -1.40
CA THR A 83 -6.90 -18.65 -1.72
C THR A 83 -5.38 -18.41 -1.62
N PRO A 84 -4.56 -19.46 -1.45
CA PRO A 84 -3.10 -19.32 -1.48
C PRO A 84 -2.58 -18.64 -2.76
N GLU A 85 -3.22 -18.89 -3.91
CA GLU A 85 -2.88 -18.23 -5.18
C GLU A 85 -3.19 -16.73 -5.14
N GLU A 86 -4.33 -16.33 -4.58
CA GLU A 86 -4.71 -14.92 -4.42
C GLU A 86 -3.80 -14.18 -3.44
N VAL A 87 -3.34 -14.85 -2.38
CA VAL A 87 -2.35 -14.31 -1.44
C VAL A 87 -0.99 -14.12 -2.14
N ALA A 88 -0.54 -15.12 -2.89
CA ALA A 88 0.70 -15.03 -3.66
C ALA A 88 0.67 -13.90 -4.71
N ALA A 89 -0.46 -13.73 -5.40
CA ALA A 89 -0.66 -12.67 -6.39
C ALA A 89 -0.70 -11.24 -5.77
N ALA A 90 -1.00 -11.12 -4.48
CA ALA A 90 -1.09 -9.83 -3.79
C ALA A 90 0.27 -9.26 -3.33
N ASN A 91 1.34 -10.04 -3.46
CA ASN A 91 2.69 -9.59 -3.14
C ASN A 91 3.52 -9.45 -4.43
N PRO A 92 3.88 -8.22 -4.83
CA PRO A 92 4.70 -8.01 -6.01
C PRO A 92 6.09 -8.61 -5.77
N GLY A 93 6.37 -9.71 -6.46
CA GLY A 93 7.67 -10.38 -6.39
C GLY A 93 8.79 -9.58 -7.06
N ARG A 94 10.04 -9.99 -6.79
CA ARG A 94 11.27 -9.41 -7.35
C ARG A 94 11.23 -9.28 -8.88
N GLU A 95 10.70 -10.30 -9.57
CA GLU A 95 10.58 -10.32 -11.04
C GLU A 95 9.67 -9.23 -11.56
N ALA A 96 8.58 -8.99 -10.86
CA ALA A 96 7.55 -8.08 -11.30
C ALA A 96 8.00 -6.61 -11.05
N PHE A 97 8.76 -6.34 -9.98
CA PHE A 97 9.48 -5.06 -9.84
C PHE A 97 10.53 -4.86 -10.94
N ALA A 98 11.34 -5.89 -11.24
CA ALA A 98 12.36 -5.82 -12.28
C ALA A 98 11.77 -5.45 -13.65
N LYS A 99 10.62 -6.08 -13.97
CA LYS A 99 9.88 -5.80 -15.19
C LYS A 99 9.48 -4.32 -15.28
N VAL A 100 8.85 -3.78 -14.23
CA VAL A 100 8.45 -2.36 -14.22
C VAL A 100 9.65 -1.44 -14.25
N TRP A 101 10.73 -1.75 -13.52
CA TRP A 101 11.96 -0.95 -13.56
C TRP A 101 12.54 -0.90 -14.98
N GLN A 102 12.54 -2.02 -15.70
CA GLN A 102 13.00 -2.09 -17.08
C GLN A 102 12.06 -1.33 -18.03
N GLU A 103 10.75 -1.43 -17.86
CA GLU A 103 9.76 -0.66 -18.64
C GLU A 103 9.93 0.86 -18.44
N LEU A 104 10.18 1.31 -17.20
CA LEU A 104 10.46 2.72 -16.91
C LEU A 104 11.76 3.18 -17.60
N ARG A 105 12.80 2.34 -17.58
CA ARG A 105 14.09 2.60 -18.24
C ARG A 105 13.94 2.69 -19.75
N ASP A 106 13.23 1.74 -20.37
CA ASP A 106 12.98 1.69 -21.82
C ASP A 106 12.08 2.86 -22.26
N GLY A 107 11.20 3.31 -21.37
CA GLY A 107 10.40 4.54 -21.53
C GLY A 107 11.20 5.84 -21.41
N GLY A 108 12.52 5.78 -21.14
CA GLY A 108 13.40 6.95 -21.04
C GLY A 108 13.24 7.74 -19.74
N LEU A 109 12.62 7.16 -18.70
CA LEU A 109 12.52 7.79 -17.39
C LEU A 109 13.87 7.74 -16.66
N PRO A 110 14.17 8.74 -15.80
CA PRO A 110 15.41 8.78 -15.03
C PRO A 110 15.36 7.74 -13.90
N VAL A 111 15.61 6.48 -14.23
CA VAL A 111 15.68 5.38 -13.26
C VAL A 111 17.01 5.42 -12.49
N ARG A 112 17.01 4.94 -11.24
CA ARG A 112 18.25 4.71 -10.48
C ARG A 112 19.12 3.67 -11.22
N PRO A 113 20.45 3.85 -11.28
CA PRO A 113 21.32 2.98 -12.07
C PRO A 113 21.46 1.56 -11.49
N ASP A 114 21.36 1.42 -10.17
CA ASP A 114 21.43 0.15 -9.45
C ASP A 114 20.01 -0.36 -9.16
N GLU A 115 19.55 -1.32 -9.96
CA GLU A 115 18.23 -1.97 -9.82
C GLU A 115 18.11 -2.71 -8.48
N GLU A 116 19.18 -3.35 -8.01
CA GLU A 116 19.13 -4.13 -6.77
C GLU A 116 19.01 -3.19 -5.56
N ALA A 117 19.77 -2.09 -5.55
CA ALA A 117 19.59 -1.05 -4.54
C ALA A 117 18.17 -0.43 -4.57
N ALA A 118 17.61 -0.22 -5.77
CA ALA A 118 16.23 0.25 -5.93
C ALA A 118 15.20 -0.76 -5.38
N TRP A 119 15.41 -2.05 -5.62
CA TRP A 119 14.58 -3.14 -5.09
C TRP A 119 14.64 -3.21 -3.56
N GLN A 120 15.83 -3.14 -2.97
CA GLN A 120 15.98 -3.14 -1.52
C GLN A 120 15.31 -1.92 -0.88
N HIS A 121 15.38 -0.76 -1.54
CA HIS A 121 14.67 0.44 -1.10
C HIS A 121 13.15 0.27 -1.16
N TYR A 122 12.64 -0.30 -2.24
CA TYR A 122 11.22 -0.60 -2.44
C TYR A 122 10.68 -1.51 -1.33
N GLN A 123 11.40 -2.60 -1.03
CA GLN A 123 11.03 -3.54 0.03
C GLN A 123 11.02 -2.85 1.40
N ALA A 124 12.06 -2.07 1.72
CA ALA A 124 12.16 -1.37 2.99
C ALA A 124 11.01 -0.38 3.21
N LEU A 125 10.62 0.36 2.17
CA LEU A 125 9.49 1.28 2.24
C LEU A 125 8.15 0.53 2.30
N ARG A 126 8.00 -0.58 1.57
CA ARG A 126 6.77 -1.36 1.52
C ARG A 126 6.38 -1.95 2.88
N MET A 127 7.37 -2.37 3.67
CA MET A 127 7.17 -2.85 5.04
C MET A 127 6.50 -1.83 5.96
N ARG A 128 6.52 -0.53 5.62
CA ARG A 128 5.92 0.54 6.44
C ARG A 128 4.40 0.59 6.36
N TYR A 129 3.78 -0.03 5.36
CA TYR A 129 2.32 0.06 5.16
C TYR A 129 1.67 -1.24 4.71
N ALA A 130 2.38 -2.11 3.98
CA ALA A 130 1.78 -3.31 3.39
C ALA A 130 1.12 -4.25 4.42
N PRO A 131 1.72 -4.52 5.60
CA PRO A 131 1.05 -5.36 6.61
C PRO A 131 -0.27 -4.76 7.10
N SER A 132 -0.34 -3.43 7.24
CA SER A 132 -1.58 -2.75 7.65
C SER A 132 -2.64 -2.79 6.55
N ILE A 133 -2.24 -2.60 5.30
CA ILE A 133 -3.14 -2.71 4.14
C ILE A 133 -3.68 -4.13 4.02
N GLU A 134 -2.84 -5.14 4.19
CA GLU A 134 -3.24 -6.55 4.15
C GLU A 134 -4.25 -6.88 5.25
N PHE A 135 -3.92 -6.54 6.50
CA PHE A 135 -4.81 -6.72 7.64
C PHE A 135 -6.18 -6.08 7.40
N LEU A 136 -6.20 -4.82 6.95
CA LEU A 136 -7.43 -4.08 6.73
C LEU A 136 -8.21 -4.63 5.53
N SER A 137 -7.53 -5.15 4.52
CA SER A 137 -8.17 -5.76 3.36
C SER A 137 -8.92 -7.04 3.74
N GLN A 138 -8.29 -7.89 4.56
CA GLN A 138 -8.93 -9.09 5.10
C GLN A 138 -10.10 -8.71 6.03
N LEU A 139 -9.87 -7.77 6.95
CA LEU A 139 -10.88 -7.38 7.94
C LEU A 139 -12.15 -6.80 7.29
N LEU A 140 -11.98 -5.99 6.24
CA LEU A 140 -13.06 -5.27 5.60
C LEU A 140 -13.62 -6.01 4.36
N LEU A 141 -13.08 -7.19 4.07
CA LEU A 141 -13.35 -7.97 2.85
C LEU A 141 -13.21 -7.10 1.59
N ALA A 142 -12.15 -6.28 1.58
CA ALA A 142 -11.79 -5.52 0.40
C ALA A 142 -11.25 -6.48 -0.67
N PRO A 143 -11.53 -6.24 -1.96
CA PRO A 143 -10.96 -7.06 -3.02
C PRO A 143 -9.44 -7.07 -2.94
N ALA A 144 -8.84 -8.24 -3.16
CA ALA A 144 -7.40 -8.40 -3.19
C ALA A 144 -6.80 -7.45 -4.23
N MET A 145 -5.79 -6.68 -3.83
CA MET A 145 -4.95 -5.97 -4.79
C MET A 145 -4.03 -7.00 -5.44
N GLY A 146 -4.31 -7.39 -6.68
CA GLY A 146 -3.27 -7.93 -7.54
C GLY A 146 -2.35 -6.77 -7.91
N SER A 147 -1.19 -6.66 -7.29
CA SER A 147 -0.28 -5.54 -7.57
C SER A 147 0.88 -6.00 -8.45
N LEU A 148 0.80 -5.64 -9.73
CA LEU A 148 1.74 -4.76 -10.44
C LEU A 148 1.06 -4.38 -11.76
N HIS A 149 0.41 -3.22 -11.73
CA HIS A 149 0.04 -2.45 -12.92
C HIS A 149 1.18 -1.46 -13.24
#